data_AF-G5H750-F1
#
_entry.id   AF-G5H750-F1
#
_cell.length_a   1.000
_cell.length_b   1.000
_cell.length_c   1.000
_cell.angle_alpha   90.00
_cell.angle_beta   90.00
_cell.angle_gamma   90.00
#
_symmetry.space_group_name_H-M   'P 1'
#
loop_
_entity.id
_entity.type
_entity.pdbx_description
1 polymer ?
#
loop_
_entity_poly.entity_id
_entity_poly.type
_entity_poly.pdbx_seq_one_letter_code
_entity_poly.pdbx_strand_id
1 'polypeptide(L)'
;MTYSELKAAIAEVIKTNYNQEITAVVLQDLLDSMVGMTRVQDERVLGEARDYTDEREVVIREDFAAADAATLASAREYTNGREGAIRTDFAAADAETLQSAKDYADTHKVDKTKVGAAGGVASLDAGGLVPSSQLPSYVDDVLEYPSPGDFPSTGEEGKIYVTKDTNLTYRWSGTGYVEISKSLALGETSSTAYRGDRGKAAYDHSQVRDGSNPHRTTFESLLGKPASYSPVTDQNSNGSGYKKLWTGTEDEYAALSVRDANTLYVVLKTGANYLTVTPSSLSFAGEGESETLQVNCNASLNWSVTGLPSGWSASPASGTGPATVTIAAPENPAPASVRGTITVSGGGMTASCSYLQEAGHDPGPDPEKPTITLSASMDFPALGTPIVKAEASQACLDDITVEVRGYLDSTNMWGPQYINIQSGNSGGQVEVSGLTPSGSVTIEKVNNTEIQPVNTDNATYTW
;
A
#
# COMPACT_ATOMS: atom_id res chain seq x y z
N MET A 1 72.55 110.86 20.50
CA MET A 1 73.53 111.50 21.39
C MET A 1 74.06 110.43 22.31
N THR A 2 75.29 109.98 22.04
CA THR A 2 75.97 109.01 22.89
C THR A 2 76.29 109.63 24.24
N TYR A 3 76.46 108.81 25.28
CA TYR A 3 76.82 109.28 26.62
C TYR A 3 78.08 110.16 26.62
N SER A 4 79.04 109.89 25.72
CA SER A 4 80.25 110.70 25.54
C SER A 4 79.96 112.09 24.95
N GLU A 5 79.02 112.19 24.01
CA GLU A 5 78.62 113.49 23.42
C GLU A 5 77.86 114.35 24.43
N LEU A 6 76.97 113.74 25.22
CA LEU A 6 76.26 114.44 26.30
C LEU A 6 77.23 114.92 27.39
N LYS A 7 78.21 114.08 27.77
CA LYS A 7 79.24 114.42 28.76
C LYS A 7 80.14 115.57 28.28
N ALA A 8 80.49 115.62 26.99
CA ALA A 8 81.28 116.70 26.41
C ALA A 8 80.51 118.03 26.35
N ALA A 9 79.23 117.99 25.97
CA ALA A 9 78.36 119.16 25.94
C ALA A 9 78.14 119.76 27.35
N ILE A 10 77.92 118.92 28.36
CA ILE A 10 77.79 119.35 29.76
C ILE A 10 79.10 119.98 30.27
N ALA A 11 80.25 119.43 29.90
CA ALA A 11 81.56 119.94 30.31
C ALA A 11 81.92 121.31 29.70
N GLU A 12 81.40 121.65 28.51
CA GLU A 12 81.57 122.97 27.91
C GLU A 12 80.68 124.04 28.58
N VAL A 13 79.42 123.72 28.85
CA VAL A 13 78.47 124.68 29.48
C VAL A 13 78.89 125.05 30.90
N ILE A 14 79.51 124.14 31.65
CA ILE A 14 80.07 124.39 33.00
C ILE A 14 81.23 125.41 32.98
N LYS A 15 81.98 125.52 31.87
CA LYS A 15 83.18 126.38 31.79
C LYS A 15 82.87 127.86 31.58
N THR A 16 81.68 128.22 31.08
CA THR A 16 81.37 129.59 30.65
C THR A 16 80.55 130.43 31.64
N ASN A 17 79.90 129.82 32.64
CA ASN A 17 79.00 130.51 33.57
C ASN A 17 79.44 130.39 35.04
N TYR A 18 80.00 131.47 35.60
CA TYR A 18 80.48 131.56 36.99
C TYR A 18 79.36 131.87 38.01
N ASN A 19 78.16 131.31 37.82
CA ASN A 19 77.03 131.40 38.75
C ASN A 19 76.43 130.00 38.95
N GLN A 20 76.65 129.40 40.12
CA GLN A 20 76.29 127.99 40.41
C GLN A 20 74.79 127.69 40.28
N GLU A 21 73.92 128.69 40.48
CA GLU A 21 72.45 128.53 40.39
C GLU A 21 71.94 128.37 38.95
N ILE A 22 72.53 129.06 37.96
CA ILE A 22 72.10 128.96 36.56
C ILE A 22 72.46 127.56 36.00
N THR A 23 73.62 127.04 36.37
CA THR A 23 74.06 125.68 35.98
C THR A 23 73.14 124.59 36.55
N ALA A 24 72.60 124.77 37.76
CA ALA A 24 71.67 123.82 38.37
C ALA A 24 70.30 123.78 37.66
N VAL A 25 69.76 124.93 37.25
CA VAL A 25 68.49 125.02 36.50
C VAL A 25 68.61 124.34 35.14
N VAL A 26 69.70 124.58 34.39
CA VAL A 26 69.92 123.94 33.09
C VAL A 26 70.09 122.43 33.21
N LEU A 27 70.74 121.95 34.27
CA LEU A 27 70.87 120.52 34.55
C LEU A 27 69.52 119.88 34.92
N GLN A 28 68.68 120.59 35.67
CA GLN A 28 67.33 120.12 36.02
C GLN A 28 66.42 120.06 34.78
N ASP A 29 66.43 121.08 33.92
CA ASP A 29 65.70 121.09 32.64
C ASP A 29 66.15 119.95 31.72
N LEU A 30 67.46 119.66 31.69
CA LEU A 30 68.01 118.56 30.91
C LEU A 30 67.58 117.20 31.49
N LEU A 31 67.57 117.05 32.82
CA LEU A 31 67.10 115.84 33.49
C LEU A 31 65.60 115.62 33.26
N ASP A 32 64.78 116.67 33.38
CA ASP A 32 63.34 116.60 33.13
C ASP A 32 63.03 116.30 31.66
N SER A 33 63.82 116.84 30.74
CA SER A 33 63.76 116.49 29.31
C SER A 33 64.15 115.04 29.04
N MET A 34 65.22 114.53 29.67
CA MET A 34 65.65 113.14 29.53
C MET A 34 64.62 112.16 30.14
N VAL A 35 64.09 112.47 31.32
CA VAL A 35 63.04 111.69 31.98
C VAL A 35 61.74 111.74 31.16
N GLY A 36 61.40 112.91 30.61
CA GLY A 36 60.26 113.10 29.71
C GLY A 36 60.39 112.27 28.42
N MET A 37 61.54 112.31 27.76
CA MET A 37 61.82 111.48 26.58
C MET A 37 61.75 109.98 26.90
N THR A 38 62.31 109.55 28.04
CA THR A 38 62.27 108.14 28.46
C THR A 38 60.84 107.69 28.70
N ARG A 39 60.03 108.50 29.39
CA ARG A 39 58.61 108.22 29.63
C ARG A 39 57.81 108.15 28.33
N VAL A 40 58.04 109.08 27.40
CA VAL A 40 57.39 109.05 26.08
C VAL A 40 57.77 107.79 25.30
N GLN A 41 59.02 107.37 25.39
CA GLN A 41 59.48 106.13 24.76
C GLN A 41 58.84 104.89 25.40
N ASP A 42 58.74 104.83 26.73
CA ASP A 42 58.08 103.73 27.45
C ASP A 42 56.58 103.67 27.13
N GLU A 43 55.89 104.83 27.10
CA GLU A 43 54.47 104.93 26.71
C GLU A 43 54.26 104.46 25.25
N ARG A 44 55.17 104.82 24.33
CA ARG A 44 55.13 104.34 22.94
C ARG A 44 55.32 102.83 22.85
N VAL A 45 56.35 102.28 23.50
CA VAL A 45 56.65 100.84 23.47
C VAL A 45 55.51 100.05 24.10
N LEU A 46 54.93 100.53 25.19
CA LEU A 46 53.76 99.91 25.82
C LEU A 46 52.53 99.95 24.91
N GLY A 47 52.32 101.07 24.19
CA GLY A 47 51.26 101.19 23.19
C GLY A 47 51.43 100.18 22.05
N GLU A 48 52.61 100.15 21.43
CA GLU A 48 52.94 99.20 20.34
C GLU A 48 52.77 97.74 20.79
N ALA A 49 53.16 97.40 22.03
CA ALA A 49 52.99 96.05 22.57
C ALA A 49 51.52 95.68 22.83
N ARG A 50 50.70 96.63 23.26
CA ARG A 50 49.24 96.44 23.42
C ARG A 50 48.57 96.24 22.07
N ASP A 51 48.84 97.13 21.11
CA ASP A 51 48.28 97.07 19.77
C ASP A 51 48.65 95.73 19.10
N TYR A 52 49.92 95.30 19.20
CA TYR A 52 50.34 93.98 18.72
C TYR A 52 49.60 92.81 19.39
N THR A 53 49.37 92.90 20.70
CA THR A 53 48.65 91.85 21.45
C THR A 53 47.18 91.81 21.07
N ASP A 54 46.53 92.97 20.95
CA ASP A 54 45.13 93.10 20.57
C ASP A 54 44.91 92.61 19.12
N GLU A 55 45.75 93.02 18.18
CA GLU A 55 45.72 92.53 16.79
C GLU A 55 45.90 91.01 16.73
N ARG A 56 46.86 90.47 17.48
CA ARG A 56 47.11 89.02 17.54
C ARG A 56 45.94 88.28 18.19
N GLU A 57 45.30 88.83 19.22
CA GLU A 57 44.11 88.22 19.84
C GLU A 57 42.91 88.19 18.89
N VAL A 58 42.73 89.22 18.07
CA VAL A 58 41.68 89.24 17.03
C VAL A 58 41.91 88.10 16.05
N VAL A 59 43.12 87.97 15.51
CA VAL A 59 43.48 86.88 14.57
C VAL A 59 43.25 85.51 15.21
N ILE A 60 43.70 85.30 16.45
CA ILE A 60 43.52 84.03 17.16
C ILE A 60 42.03 83.70 17.33
N ARG A 61 41.19 84.69 17.69
CA ARG A 61 39.74 84.48 17.84
C ARG A 61 39.07 84.14 16.51
N GLU A 62 39.49 84.79 15.42
CA GLU A 62 39.00 84.48 14.08
C GLU A 62 39.40 83.06 13.64
N ASP A 63 40.65 82.66 13.88
CA ASP A 63 41.14 81.31 13.58
C ASP A 63 40.38 80.23 14.37
N PHE A 64 40.15 80.45 15.67
CA PHE A 64 39.36 79.53 16.50
C PHE A 64 37.90 79.44 16.01
N ALA A 65 37.28 80.59 15.70
CA ALA A 65 35.92 80.59 15.17
C ALA A 65 35.82 79.87 13.81
N ALA A 66 36.82 80.05 12.94
CA ALA A 66 36.90 79.35 11.66
C ALA A 66 37.10 77.83 11.85
N ALA A 67 37.96 77.42 12.78
CA ALA A 67 38.19 76.01 13.11
C ALA A 67 36.94 75.34 13.70
N ASP A 68 36.22 76.02 14.60
CA ASP A 68 34.96 75.55 15.18
C ASP A 68 33.89 75.41 14.10
N ALA A 69 33.78 76.40 13.21
CA ALA A 69 32.84 76.35 12.09
C ALA A 69 33.14 75.19 11.12
N ALA A 70 34.41 74.94 10.81
CA ALA A 70 34.83 73.83 9.95
C ALA A 70 34.53 72.46 10.60
N THR A 71 34.78 72.34 11.92
CA THR A 71 34.48 71.13 12.68
C THR A 71 32.98 70.85 12.72
N LEU A 72 32.17 71.88 12.99
CA LEU A 72 30.72 71.79 13.02
C LEU A 72 30.14 71.45 11.64
N ALA A 73 30.66 72.05 10.57
CA ALA A 73 30.27 71.74 9.21
C ALA A 73 30.53 70.26 8.87
N SER A 74 31.74 69.77 9.17
CA SER A 74 32.13 68.37 8.94
C SER A 74 31.25 67.40 9.74
N ALA A 75 30.97 67.72 11.01
CA ALA A 75 30.11 66.89 11.85
C ALA A 75 28.67 66.84 11.32
N ARG A 76 28.11 67.96 10.86
CA ARG A 76 26.79 68.03 10.26
C ARG A 76 26.72 67.22 8.97
N GLU A 77 27.72 67.35 8.10
CA GLU A 77 27.79 66.61 6.85
C GLU A 77 27.84 65.10 7.11
N TYR A 78 28.69 64.65 8.03
CA TYR A 78 28.78 63.25 8.43
C TYR A 78 27.45 62.71 9.00
N THR A 79 26.83 63.44 9.94
CA THR A 79 25.55 63.02 10.53
C THR A 79 24.43 62.99 9.49
N ASN A 80 24.34 64.01 8.63
CA ASN A 80 23.35 64.06 7.55
C ASN A 80 23.54 62.93 6.54
N GLY A 81 24.78 62.66 6.14
CA GLY A 81 25.11 61.57 5.23
C GLY A 81 24.74 60.21 5.82
N ARG A 82 25.09 59.97 7.09
CA ARG A 82 24.70 58.75 7.80
C ARG A 82 23.19 58.59 7.95
N GLU A 83 22.48 59.66 8.28
CA GLU A 83 21.03 59.60 8.41
C GLU A 83 20.34 59.37 7.06
N GLY A 84 20.87 59.94 5.98
CA GLY A 84 20.43 59.64 4.61
C GLY A 84 20.63 58.17 4.24
N ALA A 85 21.80 57.61 4.53
CA ALA A 85 22.10 56.20 4.29
C ALA A 85 21.17 55.28 5.10
N ILE A 86 21.03 55.53 6.41
CA ILE A 86 20.16 54.74 7.29
C ILE A 86 18.71 54.77 6.80
N ARG A 87 18.17 55.95 6.45
CA ARG A 87 16.80 56.06 5.91
C ARG A 87 16.62 55.30 4.61
N THR A 88 17.64 55.30 3.75
CA THR A 88 17.63 54.55 2.48
C THR A 88 17.62 53.05 2.74
N ASP A 89 18.46 52.56 3.65
CA ASP A 89 18.55 51.15 4.02
C ASP A 89 17.23 50.67 4.65
N PHE A 90 16.63 51.45 5.56
CA PHE A 90 15.32 51.13 6.13
C PHE A 90 14.22 51.10 5.07
N ALA A 91 14.18 52.08 4.16
CA ALA A 91 13.18 52.08 3.09
C ALA A 91 13.33 50.87 2.15
N ALA A 92 14.56 50.44 1.85
CA ALA A 92 14.83 49.25 1.06
C ALA A 92 14.39 47.97 1.79
N ALA A 93 14.75 47.83 3.07
CA ALA A 93 14.36 46.68 3.89
C ALA A 93 12.84 46.57 4.09
N ASP A 94 12.16 47.71 4.29
CA ASP A 94 10.70 47.78 4.38
C ASP A 94 10.04 47.35 3.06
N ALA A 95 10.59 47.80 1.93
CA ALA A 95 10.10 47.42 0.61
C ALA A 95 10.27 45.91 0.34
N GLU A 96 11.43 45.34 0.69
CA GLU A 96 11.70 43.91 0.57
C GLU A 96 10.77 43.07 1.46
N THR A 97 10.59 43.49 2.71
CA THR A 97 9.69 42.83 3.67
C THR A 97 8.24 42.88 3.19
N LEU A 98 7.79 44.04 2.70
CA LEU A 98 6.44 44.21 2.15
C LEU A 98 6.22 43.36 0.91
N GLN A 99 7.21 43.28 0.02
CA GLN A 99 7.13 42.45 -1.18
C GLN A 99 7.05 40.97 -0.82
N SER A 100 7.95 40.50 0.04
CA SER A 100 7.94 39.12 0.53
C SER A 100 6.62 38.74 1.20
N ALA A 101 6.03 39.65 1.99
CA ALA A 101 4.74 39.43 2.62
C ALA A 101 3.59 39.35 1.60
N LYS A 102 3.62 40.19 0.55
CA LYS A 102 2.65 40.13 -0.55
C LYS A 102 2.77 38.83 -1.32
N ASP A 103 3.98 38.43 -1.69
CA ASP A 103 4.22 37.20 -2.45
C ASP A 103 3.81 35.95 -1.67
N TYR A 104 4.10 35.93 -0.36
CA TYR A 104 3.62 34.87 0.52
C TYR A 104 2.09 34.82 0.56
N ALA A 105 1.43 35.95 0.78
CA ALA A 105 -0.03 36.03 0.81
C ALA A 105 -0.65 35.63 -0.53
N ASP A 106 -0.09 36.06 -1.66
CA ASP A 106 -0.60 35.77 -2.99
C ASP A 106 -0.41 34.31 -3.39
N THR A 107 0.67 33.68 -2.94
CA THR A 107 0.95 32.26 -3.18
C THR A 107 0.06 31.34 -2.34
N HIS A 108 -0.26 31.74 -1.10
CA HIS A 108 -0.96 30.87 -0.14
C HIS A 108 -2.45 31.20 0.04
N LYS A 109 -2.93 32.32 -0.52
CA LYS A 109 -4.37 32.62 -0.49
C LYS A 109 -5.13 31.73 -1.45
N VAL A 110 -6.36 31.40 -1.04
CA VAL A 110 -7.37 30.94 -1.99
C VAL A 110 -7.95 32.18 -2.67
N ASP A 111 -7.85 32.25 -3.99
CA ASP A 111 -8.51 33.29 -4.78
C ASP A 111 -10.04 33.12 -4.64
N LYS A 112 -10.68 34.08 -3.98
CA LYS A 112 -12.13 34.07 -3.76
C LYS A 112 -12.93 34.05 -5.06
N THR A 113 -12.37 34.54 -6.17
CA THR A 113 -13.03 34.49 -7.49
C THR A 113 -13.05 33.07 -8.07
N LYS A 114 -12.21 32.17 -7.56
CA LYS A 114 -12.16 30.75 -7.95
C LYS A 114 -13.02 29.87 -7.05
N VAL A 115 -13.42 30.35 -5.87
CA VAL A 115 -14.32 29.60 -4.99
C VAL A 115 -15.72 29.61 -5.58
N GLY A 116 -16.29 28.43 -5.81
CA GLY A 116 -17.60 28.32 -6.44
C GLY A 116 -17.58 28.22 -7.97
N ALA A 117 -16.44 28.54 -8.60
CA ALA A 117 -16.32 28.65 -10.06
C ALA A 117 -15.87 27.34 -10.72
N ALA A 118 -16.25 27.16 -11.99
CA ALA A 118 -15.79 26.03 -12.80
C ALA A 118 -14.25 26.04 -12.94
N GLY A 119 -13.62 24.88 -12.73
CA GLY A 119 -12.15 24.74 -12.72
C GLY A 119 -11.46 25.40 -11.52
N GLY A 120 -12.21 25.78 -10.48
CA GLY A 120 -11.70 26.37 -9.26
C GLY A 120 -11.82 25.46 -8.03
N VAL A 121 -12.09 26.06 -6.88
CA VAL A 121 -12.22 25.37 -5.58
C VAL A 121 -13.69 25.30 -5.19
N ALA A 122 -14.13 24.17 -4.61
CA ALA A 122 -15.48 24.02 -4.10
C ALA A 122 -15.78 25.06 -3.00
N SER A 123 -17.01 25.59 -2.98
CA SER A 123 -17.50 26.43 -1.89
C SER A 123 -18.15 25.56 -0.82
N LEU A 124 -18.29 26.10 0.39
CA LEU A 124 -19.04 25.46 1.47
C LEU A 124 -20.27 26.30 1.82
N ASP A 125 -21.38 25.63 2.12
CA ASP A 125 -22.60 26.24 2.63
C ASP A 125 -22.50 26.54 4.14
N ALA A 126 -23.62 26.98 4.75
CA ALA A 126 -23.69 27.30 6.17
C ALA A 126 -23.47 26.09 7.10
N GLY A 127 -23.63 24.86 6.58
CA GLY A 127 -23.36 23.61 7.29
C GLY A 127 -21.92 23.10 7.10
N GLY A 128 -21.10 23.78 6.30
CA GLY A 128 -19.76 23.34 5.96
C GLY A 128 -19.73 22.24 4.89
N LEU A 129 -20.79 22.10 4.08
CA LEU A 129 -20.90 21.10 3.02
C LEU A 129 -20.78 21.74 1.64
N VAL A 130 -20.34 20.97 0.64
CA VAL A 130 -20.33 21.42 -0.75
C VAL A 130 -21.78 21.45 -1.27
N PRO A 131 -22.29 22.60 -1.77
CA PRO A 131 -23.64 22.69 -2.31
C PRO A 131 -23.86 21.71 -3.46
N SER A 132 -25.04 21.08 -3.53
CA SER A 132 -25.40 20.11 -4.59
C SER A 132 -25.32 20.70 -6.00
N SER A 133 -25.48 22.01 -6.16
CA SER A 133 -25.28 22.71 -7.43
C SER A 133 -23.83 22.65 -7.97
N GLN A 134 -22.86 22.32 -7.11
CA GLN A 134 -21.46 22.09 -7.48
C GLN A 134 -21.12 20.62 -7.67
N LEU A 135 -22.07 19.72 -7.41
CA LEU A 135 -21.90 18.29 -7.56
C LEU A 135 -22.50 17.82 -8.90
N PRO A 136 -21.91 16.80 -9.54
CA PRO A 136 -22.56 16.13 -10.66
C PRO A 136 -23.90 15.51 -10.24
N SER A 137 -24.88 15.50 -11.15
CA SER A 137 -26.25 15.01 -10.84
C SER A 137 -26.34 13.55 -10.37
N TYR A 138 -25.33 12.73 -10.64
CA TYR A 138 -25.28 11.33 -10.21
C TYR A 138 -24.78 11.12 -8.76
N VAL A 139 -24.36 12.19 -8.06
CA VAL A 139 -23.82 12.10 -6.69
C VAL A 139 -24.91 12.18 -5.61
N ASP A 140 -26.15 12.54 -5.97
CA ASP A 140 -27.26 12.72 -5.02
C ASP A 140 -28.57 11.99 -5.42
N ASP A 141 -28.76 11.70 -6.71
CA ASP A 141 -30.09 11.28 -7.19
C ASP A 141 -30.22 9.75 -7.39
N VAL A 142 -30.99 9.11 -6.50
CA VAL A 142 -31.76 7.90 -6.85
C VAL A 142 -33.03 8.35 -7.54
N LEU A 143 -33.15 8.02 -8.83
CA LEU A 143 -34.30 8.45 -9.64
C LEU A 143 -35.42 7.41 -9.52
N GLU A 144 -36.52 7.80 -8.88
CA GLU A 144 -37.68 6.93 -8.72
C GLU A 144 -38.76 7.20 -9.77
N TYR A 145 -39.24 6.15 -10.44
CA TYR A 145 -40.32 6.21 -11.42
C TYR A 145 -41.43 5.21 -11.09
N PRO A 146 -42.67 5.40 -11.56
CA PRO A 146 -43.76 4.46 -11.30
C PRO A 146 -43.45 3.03 -11.78
N SER A 147 -42.95 2.88 -13.02
CA SER A 147 -42.61 1.61 -13.65
C SER A 147 -41.40 1.73 -14.61
N PRO A 148 -40.82 0.61 -15.12
CA PRO A 148 -39.74 0.69 -16.12
C PRO A 148 -40.12 1.40 -17.42
N GLY A 149 -41.42 1.45 -17.76
CA GLY A 149 -41.91 2.13 -18.96
C GLY A 149 -41.89 3.66 -18.84
N ASP A 150 -41.80 4.18 -17.63
CA ASP A 150 -41.73 5.62 -17.32
C ASP A 150 -40.29 6.14 -17.27
N PHE A 151 -39.30 5.25 -17.40
CA PHE A 151 -37.90 5.66 -17.45
C PHE A 151 -37.62 6.52 -18.70
N PRO A 152 -36.68 7.47 -18.64
CA PRO A 152 -36.23 8.22 -19.80
C PRO A 152 -35.79 7.27 -20.93
N SER A 153 -36.07 7.63 -22.18
CA SER A 153 -35.70 6.79 -23.35
C SER A 153 -34.19 6.49 -23.43
N THR A 154 -33.37 7.33 -22.83
CA THR A 154 -31.93 7.15 -22.68
C THR A 154 -31.57 7.44 -21.23
N GLY A 155 -31.00 6.45 -20.54
CA GLY A 155 -30.49 6.62 -19.18
C GLY A 155 -29.13 7.32 -19.16
N GLU A 156 -28.75 7.83 -18.01
CA GLU A 156 -27.44 8.41 -17.74
C GLU A 156 -26.57 7.39 -17.02
N GLU A 157 -25.29 7.33 -17.41
CA GLU A 157 -24.30 6.49 -16.76
C GLU A 157 -24.08 6.95 -15.31
N GLY A 158 -23.89 6.00 -14.39
CA GLY A 158 -23.68 6.27 -12.97
C GLY A 158 -24.94 6.57 -12.15
N LYS A 159 -26.12 6.71 -12.78
CA LYS A 159 -27.40 6.88 -12.05
C LYS A 159 -28.05 5.56 -11.68
N ILE A 160 -28.74 5.56 -10.53
CA ILE A 160 -29.58 4.47 -10.07
C ILE A 160 -31.04 4.83 -10.31
N TYR A 161 -31.76 3.91 -10.94
CA TYR A 161 -33.17 4.04 -11.26
C TYR A 161 -33.96 3.03 -10.45
N VAL A 162 -35.00 3.46 -9.75
CA VAL A 162 -35.84 2.57 -8.92
C VAL A 162 -37.29 2.69 -9.38
N THR A 163 -37.97 1.55 -9.47
CA THR A 163 -39.41 1.51 -9.79
C THR A 163 -40.25 1.45 -8.53
N LYS A 164 -41.31 2.26 -8.42
CA LYS A 164 -42.17 2.31 -7.22
C LYS A 164 -43.13 1.13 -7.14
N ASP A 165 -43.52 0.57 -8.28
CA ASP A 165 -44.45 -0.56 -8.35
C ASP A 165 -43.85 -1.87 -7.82
N THR A 166 -42.55 -2.07 -8.03
CA THR A 166 -41.86 -3.35 -7.79
C THR A 166 -40.62 -3.20 -6.90
N ASN A 167 -40.20 -1.96 -6.59
CA ASN A 167 -38.96 -1.65 -5.86
C ASN A 167 -37.71 -2.28 -6.47
N LEU A 168 -37.72 -2.49 -7.80
CA LEU A 168 -36.59 -3.03 -8.51
C LEU A 168 -35.61 -1.92 -8.87
N THR A 169 -34.32 -2.24 -8.76
CA THR A 169 -33.23 -1.30 -8.97
C THR A 169 -32.53 -1.57 -10.29
N TYR A 170 -32.37 -0.53 -11.10
CA TYR A 170 -31.80 -0.58 -12.44
C TYR A 170 -30.63 0.40 -12.58
N ARG A 171 -29.74 0.11 -13.53
CA ARG A 171 -28.71 1.01 -14.03
C ARG A 171 -28.75 1.09 -15.55
N TRP A 172 -28.26 2.19 -16.12
CA TRP A 172 -28.05 2.29 -17.56
C TRP A 172 -26.78 1.53 -17.97
N SER A 173 -26.86 0.65 -18.98
CA SER A 173 -25.72 -0.12 -19.51
C SER A 173 -25.01 0.52 -20.70
N GLY A 174 -25.48 1.68 -21.15
CA GLY A 174 -25.10 2.30 -22.43
C GLY A 174 -26.09 2.02 -23.56
N THR A 175 -26.80 0.89 -23.52
CA THR A 175 -27.75 0.48 -24.56
C THR A 175 -29.17 0.20 -24.05
N GLY A 176 -29.36 0.13 -22.73
CA GLY A 176 -30.65 -0.11 -22.11
C GLY A 176 -30.56 -0.10 -20.58
N TYR A 177 -31.72 -0.19 -19.93
CA TYR A 177 -31.79 -0.37 -18.47
C TYR A 177 -31.59 -1.84 -18.11
N VAL A 178 -30.67 -2.09 -17.17
CA VAL A 178 -30.36 -3.42 -16.65
C VAL A 178 -30.60 -3.43 -15.16
N GLU A 179 -31.38 -4.41 -14.70
CA GLU A 179 -31.65 -4.63 -13.28
C GLU A 179 -30.37 -5.09 -12.57
N ILE A 180 -30.05 -4.43 -11.45
CA ILE A 180 -28.80 -4.64 -10.71
C ILE A 180 -28.85 -5.94 -9.90
N SER A 181 -30.02 -6.31 -9.38
CA SER A 181 -30.19 -7.51 -8.58
C SER A 181 -31.51 -8.17 -8.93
N LYS A 182 -31.48 -8.97 -10.00
CA LYS A 182 -32.63 -9.76 -10.42
C LYS A 182 -33.05 -10.72 -9.33
N SER A 183 -34.29 -10.58 -8.86
CA SER A 183 -34.92 -11.61 -8.03
C SER A 183 -35.01 -12.92 -8.81
N LEU A 184 -34.67 -14.04 -8.16
CA LEU A 184 -34.73 -15.36 -8.77
C LEU A 184 -36.20 -15.73 -9.07
N ALA A 185 -36.53 -15.88 -10.35
CA ALA A 185 -37.88 -16.24 -10.77
C ALA A 185 -38.20 -17.71 -10.44
N LEU A 186 -39.47 -18.02 -10.19
CA LEU A 186 -39.94 -19.40 -9.99
C LEU A 186 -40.20 -20.11 -11.32
N GLY A 187 -39.71 -21.34 -11.49
CA GLY A 187 -39.81 -22.08 -12.76
C GLY A 187 -39.10 -23.43 -12.78
N GLU A 188 -39.05 -24.04 -13.97
CA GLU A 188 -38.48 -25.39 -14.21
C GLU A 188 -37.20 -25.35 -15.08
N THR A 189 -36.61 -24.17 -15.27
CA THR A 189 -35.39 -23.95 -16.08
C THR A 189 -34.15 -23.79 -15.19
N SER A 190 -32.95 -23.84 -15.78
CA SER A 190 -31.68 -23.66 -15.05
C SER A 190 -31.50 -22.27 -14.43
N SER A 191 -32.25 -21.26 -14.87
CA SER A 191 -32.20 -19.88 -14.36
C SER A 191 -33.31 -19.53 -13.37
N THR A 192 -34.09 -20.51 -12.93
CA THR A 192 -35.25 -20.33 -12.04
C THR A 192 -35.17 -21.23 -10.82
N ALA A 193 -35.67 -20.77 -9.67
CA ALA A 193 -35.90 -21.64 -8.51
C ALA A 193 -37.17 -22.47 -8.69
N TYR A 194 -37.14 -23.74 -8.31
CA TYR A 194 -38.39 -24.50 -8.18
C TYR A 194 -39.24 -23.93 -7.06
N ARG A 195 -40.57 -23.97 -7.23
CA ARG A 195 -41.50 -23.67 -6.13
C ARG A 195 -41.23 -24.57 -4.93
N GLY A 196 -40.99 -23.98 -3.76
CA GLY A 196 -40.62 -24.72 -2.55
C GLY A 196 -41.66 -25.74 -2.08
N ASP A 197 -42.94 -25.52 -2.38
CA ASP A 197 -44.01 -26.44 -2.00
C ASP A 197 -44.03 -27.74 -2.82
N ARG A 198 -43.54 -27.74 -4.07
CA ARG A 198 -43.39 -28.96 -4.86
C ARG A 198 -42.34 -29.90 -4.29
N GLY A 199 -41.20 -29.35 -3.86
CA GLY A 199 -40.15 -30.12 -3.20
C GLY A 199 -40.67 -30.77 -1.91
N LYS A 200 -41.43 -30.01 -1.11
CA LYS A 200 -42.10 -30.54 0.08
C LYS A 200 -43.09 -31.65 -0.26
N ALA A 201 -43.94 -31.47 -1.28
CA ALA A 201 -44.90 -32.50 -1.68
C ALA A 201 -44.24 -33.79 -2.17
N ALA A 202 -43.16 -33.68 -2.96
CA ALA A 202 -42.39 -34.85 -3.39
C ALA A 202 -41.68 -35.55 -2.22
N TYR A 203 -41.11 -34.79 -1.30
CA TYR A 203 -40.52 -35.33 -0.07
C TYR A 203 -41.58 -36.02 0.78
N ASP A 204 -42.69 -35.35 1.10
CA ASP A 204 -43.79 -35.92 1.87
C ASP A 204 -44.31 -37.23 1.23
N HIS A 205 -44.50 -37.25 -0.10
CA HIS A 205 -44.89 -38.47 -0.84
C HIS A 205 -43.84 -39.58 -0.74
N SER A 206 -42.54 -39.26 -0.76
CA SER A 206 -41.46 -40.25 -0.61
C SER A 206 -41.41 -40.89 0.79
N GLN A 207 -41.95 -40.20 1.81
CA GLN A 207 -41.98 -40.69 3.19
C GLN A 207 -43.22 -41.55 3.50
N VAL A 208 -44.16 -41.68 2.57
CA VAL A 208 -45.35 -42.53 2.72
C VAL A 208 -44.95 -44.01 2.73
N ARG A 209 -45.17 -44.70 3.86
CA ARG A 209 -44.86 -46.13 4.06
C ARG A 209 -46.07 -46.99 4.43
N ASP A 210 -47.25 -46.39 4.51
CA ASP A 210 -48.50 -47.05 4.94
C ASP A 210 -49.19 -47.84 3.81
N GLY A 211 -48.56 -47.92 2.63
CA GLY A 211 -49.11 -48.59 1.45
C GLY A 211 -50.22 -47.78 0.76
N SER A 212 -50.48 -46.55 1.18
CA SER A 212 -51.36 -45.65 0.44
C SER A 212 -50.73 -45.29 -0.91
N ASN A 213 -51.58 -45.01 -1.90
CA ASN A 213 -51.16 -44.58 -3.22
C ASN A 213 -51.27 -43.04 -3.29
N PRO A 214 -50.20 -42.28 -2.95
CA PRO A 214 -50.26 -40.82 -2.83
C PRO A 214 -50.54 -40.13 -4.17
N HIS A 215 -50.18 -40.77 -5.28
CA HIS A 215 -50.49 -40.27 -6.62
C HIS A 215 -51.85 -40.74 -7.14
N ARG A 216 -52.57 -41.57 -6.37
CA ARG A 216 -53.87 -42.18 -6.72
C ARG A 216 -53.88 -42.80 -8.12
N THR A 217 -52.72 -43.26 -8.58
CA THR A 217 -52.55 -43.89 -9.89
C THR A 217 -53.33 -45.19 -9.92
N THR A 218 -54.35 -45.26 -10.75
CA THR A 218 -55.11 -46.49 -10.95
C THR A 218 -54.55 -47.25 -12.14
N PHE A 219 -54.92 -48.52 -12.29
CA PHE A 219 -54.63 -49.28 -13.51
C PHE A 219 -55.15 -48.55 -14.77
N GLU A 220 -56.22 -47.77 -14.65
CA GLU A 220 -56.77 -46.97 -15.75
C GLU A 220 -55.84 -45.82 -16.19
N SER A 221 -54.93 -45.38 -15.32
CA SER A 221 -54.01 -44.26 -15.56
C SER A 221 -52.82 -44.63 -16.46
N LEU A 222 -52.67 -45.91 -16.84
CA LEU A 222 -51.59 -46.39 -17.70
C LEU A 222 -51.93 -46.19 -19.19
N LEU A 223 -51.21 -45.29 -19.86
CA LEU A 223 -51.27 -45.13 -21.32
C LEU A 223 -50.71 -46.37 -22.02
N GLY A 224 -51.44 -46.90 -23.01
CA GLY A 224 -51.04 -48.09 -23.76
C GLY A 224 -51.33 -49.43 -23.07
N LYS A 225 -52.10 -49.43 -21.98
CA LYS A 225 -52.48 -50.67 -21.29
C LYS A 225 -53.33 -51.59 -22.20
N PRO A 226 -53.10 -52.91 -22.19
CA PRO A 226 -53.96 -53.84 -22.89
C PRO A 226 -55.39 -53.78 -22.32
N ALA A 227 -56.40 -53.79 -23.20
CA ALA A 227 -57.82 -53.69 -22.83
C ALA A 227 -58.32 -54.89 -22.01
N SER A 228 -57.55 -55.98 -21.99
CA SER A 228 -57.80 -57.17 -21.17
C SER A 228 -56.48 -57.71 -20.63
N TYR A 229 -56.33 -57.71 -19.31
CA TYR A 229 -55.60 -58.79 -18.67
C TYR A 229 -56.63 -59.89 -18.43
N SER A 230 -56.50 -61.02 -19.09
CA SER A 230 -57.16 -62.22 -18.60
C SER A 230 -56.37 -62.61 -17.36
N PRO A 231 -56.88 -62.45 -16.11
CA PRO A 231 -56.17 -63.00 -14.98
C PRO A 231 -56.04 -64.50 -15.26
N VAL A 232 -54.81 -64.99 -15.27
CA VAL A 232 -54.56 -66.43 -15.28
C VAL A 232 -54.92 -66.91 -13.87
N THR A 233 -56.22 -67.03 -13.61
CA THR A 233 -56.72 -67.94 -12.58
C THR A 233 -56.54 -69.33 -13.16
N ASP A 234 -55.47 -70.00 -12.73
CA ASP A 234 -55.23 -71.43 -12.80
C ASP A 234 -55.89 -72.13 -13.99
N GLN A 235 -55.34 -71.93 -15.19
CA GLN A 235 -55.65 -72.81 -16.30
C GLN A 235 -54.71 -74.02 -16.24
N ASN A 236 -55.01 -74.93 -15.31
CA ASN A 236 -54.75 -76.36 -15.51
C ASN A 236 -55.74 -76.92 -16.55
N SER A 237 -55.81 -76.25 -17.71
CA SER A 237 -56.76 -76.53 -18.77
C SER A 237 -56.01 -77.04 -19.97
N ASN A 238 -56.30 -78.30 -20.32
CA ASN A 238 -55.90 -79.00 -21.53
C ASN A 238 -56.41 -78.29 -22.81
N GLY A 239 -55.83 -77.13 -23.13
CA GLY A 239 -56.10 -76.37 -24.35
C GLY A 239 -54.86 -76.30 -25.24
N SER A 240 -54.96 -76.93 -26.40
CA SER A 240 -53.98 -77.02 -27.50
C SER A 240 -53.08 -75.79 -27.66
N GLY A 241 -51.77 -75.96 -27.41
CA GLY A 241 -50.73 -75.05 -27.92
C GLY A 241 -49.66 -74.60 -26.92
N TYR A 242 -49.94 -74.61 -25.61
CA TYR A 242 -48.96 -74.19 -24.60
C TYR A 242 -48.44 -75.40 -23.82
N LYS A 243 -47.12 -75.54 -23.70
CA LYS A 243 -46.53 -76.57 -22.86
C LYS A 243 -46.86 -76.27 -21.39
N LYS A 244 -47.24 -77.28 -20.61
CA LYS A 244 -47.41 -77.14 -19.16
C LYS A 244 -46.08 -76.72 -18.55
N LEU A 245 -46.07 -75.89 -17.51
CA LEU A 245 -44.84 -75.51 -16.82
C LEU A 245 -44.72 -76.32 -15.53
N TRP A 246 -43.63 -77.06 -15.38
CA TRP A 246 -43.28 -77.71 -14.12
C TRP A 246 -42.04 -77.03 -13.54
N THR A 247 -42.08 -76.73 -12.25
CA THR A 247 -40.98 -76.16 -11.48
C THR A 247 -40.72 -77.03 -10.25
N GLY A 248 -39.46 -77.34 -9.97
CA GLY A 248 -39.07 -78.13 -8.80
C GLY A 248 -37.56 -78.29 -8.73
N THR A 249 -37.07 -78.84 -7.63
CA THR A 249 -35.64 -79.12 -7.41
C THR A 249 -35.12 -80.22 -8.32
N GLU A 250 -33.79 -80.34 -8.44
CA GLU A 250 -33.16 -81.41 -9.22
C GLU A 250 -33.54 -82.80 -8.70
N ASP A 251 -33.65 -82.96 -7.38
CA ASP A 251 -34.08 -84.20 -6.74
C ASP A 251 -35.55 -84.53 -7.05
N GLU A 252 -36.44 -83.53 -6.99
CA GLU A 252 -37.84 -83.70 -7.37
C GLU A 252 -38.00 -84.03 -8.86
N TYR A 253 -37.18 -83.43 -9.73
CA TYR A 253 -37.19 -83.72 -11.17
C TYR A 253 -36.65 -85.12 -11.48
N ALA A 254 -35.63 -85.56 -10.74
CA ALA A 254 -35.06 -86.90 -10.85
C ALA A 254 -36.02 -87.98 -10.31
N ALA A 255 -36.84 -87.66 -9.30
CA ALA A 255 -37.83 -88.55 -8.70
C ALA A 255 -39.10 -88.74 -9.53
N LEU A 256 -39.31 -87.97 -10.61
CA LEU A 256 -40.44 -88.16 -11.52
C LEU A 256 -40.34 -89.49 -12.27
N SER A 257 -41.26 -90.40 -11.98
CA SER A 257 -41.33 -91.72 -12.63
C SER A 257 -41.79 -91.68 -14.10
N VAL A 258 -42.45 -90.59 -14.52
CA VAL A 258 -42.87 -90.32 -15.91
C VAL A 258 -42.75 -88.81 -16.21
N ARG A 259 -42.22 -88.46 -17.38
CA ARG A 259 -42.11 -87.06 -17.85
C ARG A 259 -43.04 -86.83 -19.04
N ASP A 260 -43.88 -85.82 -18.94
CA ASP A 260 -44.83 -85.42 -19.99
C ASP A 260 -44.06 -84.61 -21.05
N ALA A 261 -44.02 -85.13 -22.28
CA ALA A 261 -43.34 -84.49 -23.42
C ALA A 261 -43.89 -83.09 -23.76
N ASN A 262 -45.11 -82.79 -23.30
CA ASN A 262 -45.76 -81.49 -23.47
C ASN A 262 -45.61 -80.58 -22.24
N THR A 263 -44.67 -80.87 -21.34
CA THR A 263 -44.31 -80.03 -20.19
C THR A 263 -42.89 -79.45 -20.37
N LEU A 264 -42.73 -78.15 -20.14
CA LEU A 264 -41.43 -77.50 -19.99
C LEU A 264 -41.03 -77.59 -18.51
N TYR A 265 -39.92 -78.26 -18.24
CA TYR A 265 -39.42 -78.48 -16.89
C TYR A 265 -38.32 -77.46 -16.57
N VAL A 266 -38.61 -76.54 -15.66
CA VAL A 266 -37.65 -75.58 -15.13
C VAL A 266 -37.12 -76.15 -13.82
N VAL A 267 -35.97 -76.80 -13.91
CA VAL A 267 -35.33 -77.49 -12.77
C VAL A 267 -34.46 -76.48 -12.01
N LEU A 268 -34.82 -76.25 -10.75
CA LEU A 268 -34.08 -75.40 -9.84
C LEU A 268 -32.88 -76.19 -9.31
N LYS A 269 -31.69 -75.87 -9.82
CA LYS A 269 -30.45 -76.51 -9.38
C LYS A 269 -29.96 -75.88 -8.09
N THR A 270 -30.17 -76.55 -6.97
CA THR A 270 -29.51 -76.21 -5.70
C THR A 270 -28.02 -76.49 -5.83
N GLY A 271 -27.17 -75.46 -5.72
CA GLY A 271 -25.72 -75.60 -5.79
C GLY A 271 -25.06 -75.14 -7.10
N ALA A 272 -25.74 -74.35 -7.94
CA ALA A 272 -25.00 -73.53 -8.89
C ALA A 272 -24.04 -72.62 -8.09
N ASN A 273 -22.74 -72.73 -8.39
CA ASN A 273 -21.75 -71.84 -7.80
C ASN A 273 -22.12 -70.40 -8.19
N TYR A 274 -22.20 -69.51 -7.21
CA TYR A 274 -22.40 -68.08 -7.41
C TYR A 274 -21.39 -67.30 -6.57
N LEU A 275 -20.97 -66.16 -7.12
CA LEU A 275 -20.13 -65.18 -6.47
C LEU A 275 -20.61 -63.81 -6.91
N THR A 276 -21.03 -62.99 -5.95
CA THR A 276 -21.49 -61.62 -6.16
C THR A 276 -20.97 -60.74 -5.04
N VAL A 277 -20.93 -59.43 -5.28
CA VAL A 277 -20.55 -58.44 -4.28
C VAL A 277 -21.64 -57.39 -4.11
N THR A 278 -21.76 -56.84 -2.91
CA THR A 278 -22.75 -55.79 -2.61
C THR A 278 -22.15 -54.78 -1.64
N PRO A 279 -22.13 -53.48 -1.95
CA PRO A 279 -22.67 -52.84 -3.16
C PRO A 279 -21.79 -53.08 -4.42
N SER A 280 -22.31 -52.74 -5.60
CA SER A 280 -21.57 -52.82 -6.88
C SER A 280 -20.70 -51.58 -7.18
N SER A 281 -20.77 -50.57 -6.30
CA SER A 281 -19.94 -49.36 -6.34
C SER A 281 -19.63 -48.89 -4.92
N LEU A 282 -18.40 -48.45 -4.67
CA LEU A 282 -17.95 -47.80 -3.44
C LEU A 282 -17.46 -46.37 -3.71
N SER A 283 -17.66 -45.48 -2.76
CA SER A 283 -17.20 -44.08 -2.82
C SER A 283 -16.31 -43.81 -1.62
N PHE A 284 -15.19 -43.13 -1.83
CA PHE A 284 -14.23 -42.81 -0.77
C PHE A 284 -13.87 -41.32 -0.80
N ALA A 285 -13.72 -40.72 0.36
CA ALA A 285 -13.17 -39.37 0.50
C ALA A 285 -11.70 -39.29 0.03
N GLY A 286 -11.31 -38.10 -0.44
CA GLY A 286 -9.92 -37.80 -0.82
C GLY A 286 -8.94 -37.90 0.34
N GLU A 287 -9.39 -37.63 1.58
CA GLU A 287 -8.57 -37.70 2.81
C GLU A 287 -8.26 -39.14 3.28
N GLY A 288 -8.80 -40.15 2.60
CA GLY A 288 -8.73 -41.56 3.00
C GLY A 288 -9.93 -41.97 3.84
N GLU A 289 -10.44 -43.18 3.58
CA GLU A 289 -11.68 -43.69 4.16
C GLU A 289 -11.70 -45.22 4.10
N SER A 290 -12.56 -45.86 4.91
CA SER A 290 -12.81 -47.30 4.83
C SER A 290 -14.28 -47.58 4.59
N GLU A 291 -14.55 -48.49 3.67
CA GLU A 291 -15.90 -48.89 3.26
C GLU A 291 -16.07 -50.41 3.33
N THR A 292 -17.32 -50.86 3.38
CA THR A 292 -17.63 -52.30 3.48
C THR A 292 -18.17 -52.88 2.18
N LEU A 293 -17.68 -54.07 1.83
CA LEU A 293 -18.08 -54.85 0.67
C LEU A 293 -18.52 -56.23 1.12
N GLN A 294 -19.79 -56.57 0.92
CA GLN A 294 -20.33 -57.90 1.20
C GLN A 294 -20.02 -58.84 0.04
N VAL A 295 -19.26 -59.91 0.30
CA VAL A 295 -19.11 -61.05 -0.61
C VAL A 295 -20.24 -62.02 -0.34
N ASN A 296 -21.05 -62.28 -1.37
CA ASN A 296 -22.17 -63.22 -1.33
C ASN A 296 -21.85 -64.39 -2.26
N CYS A 297 -21.71 -65.59 -1.70
CA CYS A 297 -21.36 -66.80 -2.44
C CYS A 297 -21.85 -68.07 -1.74
N ASN A 298 -21.61 -69.24 -2.34
CA ASN A 298 -21.90 -70.51 -1.66
C ASN A 298 -21.04 -70.65 -0.40
N ALA A 299 -21.60 -71.25 0.66
CA ALA A 299 -20.95 -71.39 1.96
C ALA A 299 -19.57 -72.09 1.93
N SER A 300 -19.31 -72.93 0.93
CA SER A 300 -18.05 -73.64 0.74
C SER A 300 -17.10 -73.00 -0.27
N LEU A 301 -17.46 -71.87 -0.88
CA LEU A 301 -16.64 -71.22 -1.91
C LEU A 301 -15.50 -70.44 -1.27
N ASN A 302 -14.26 -70.76 -1.64
CA ASN A 302 -13.08 -69.95 -1.31
C ASN A 302 -12.95 -68.80 -2.31
N TRP A 303 -12.66 -67.61 -1.81
CA TRP A 303 -12.50 -66.39 -2.60
C TRP A 303 -11.35 -65.52 -2.11
N SER A 304 -10.86 -64.64 -3.00
CA SER A 304 -9.85 -63.62 -2.70
C SER A 304 -10.18 -62.29 -3.37
N VAL A 305 -9.78 -61.19 -2.72
CA VAL A 305 -9.88 -59.83 -3.24
C VAL A 305 -8.61 -59.51 -4.03
N THR A 306 -8.78 -58.96 -5.23
CA THR A 306 -7.73 -58.64 -6.19
C THR A 306 -8.05 -57.31 -6.89
N GLY A 307 -7.05 -56.71 -7.55
CA GLY A 307 -7.25 -55.46 -8.30
C GLY A 307 -7.35 -54.20 -7.43
N LEU A 308 -6.83 -54.23 -6.21
CA LEU A 308 -6.72 -53.04 -5.37
C LEU A 308 -5.58 -52.13 -5.87
N PRO A 309 -5.77 -50.79 -5.88
CA PRO A 309 -4.70 -49.83 -6.15
C PRO A 309 -3.55 -49.92 -5.15
N SER A 310 -2.40 -49.34 -5.51
CA SER A 310 -1.26 -49.22 -4.60
C SER A 310 -1.67 -48.47 -3.31
N GLY A 311 -1.31 -49.01 -2.15
CA GLY A 311 -1.63 -48.42 -0.84
C GLY A 311 -3.00 -48.78 -0.28
N TRP A 312 -3.89 -49.38 -1.06
CA TRP A 312 -5.20 -49.84 -0.57
C TRP A 312 -5.08 -51.21 0.11
N SER A 313 -5.97 -51.49 1.06
CA SER A 313 -6.02 -52.79 1.74
C SER A 313 -7.44 -53.35 1.84
N ALA A 314 -7.55 -54.68 1.92
CA ALA A 314 -8.81 -55.39 2.15
C ALA A 314 -8.67 -56.31 3.37
N SER A 315 -9.66 -56.27 4.26
CA SER A 315 -9.68 -57.09 5.48
C SER A 315 -11.04 -57.75 5.69
N PRO A 316 -11.15 -59.09 5.59
CA PRO A 316 -10.10 -60.02 5.17
C PRO A 316 -9.86 -59.98 3.65
N ALA A 317 -8.61 -60.15 3.21
CA ALA A 317 -8.26 -60.19 1.77
C ALA A 317 -8.68 -61.49 1.07
N SER A 318 -9.08 -62.52 1.82
CA SER A 318 -9.59 -63.80 1.33
C SER A 318 -10.47 -64.46 2.39
N GLY A 319 -11.38 -65.34 1.97
CA GLY A 319 -12.24 -66.08 2.89
C GLY A 319 -12.97 -67.24 2.26
N THR A 320 -13.82 -67.89 3.05
CA THR A 320 -14.68 -69.01 2.64
C THR A 320 -16.12 -68.69 2.99
N GLY A 321 -17.03 -68.88 2.03
CA GLY A 321 -18.44 -68.55 2.20
C GLY A 321 -18.71 -67.04 2.25
N PRO A 322 -19.98 -66.63 2.47
CA PRO A 322 -20.34 -65.23 2.57
C PRO A 322 -19.60 -64.51 3.70
N ALA A 323 -19.07 -63.32 3.42
CA ALA A 323 -18.38 -62.50 4.41
C ALA A 323 -18.43 -61.02 4.07
N THR A 324 -18.25 -60.19 5.08
CA THR A 324 -18.03 -58.75 4.92
C THR A 324 -16.53 -58.46 4.84
N VAL A 325 -16.11 -57.74 3.81
CA VAL A 325 -14.73 -57.25 3.62
C VAL A 325 -14.71 -55.75 3.84
N THR A 326 -13.78 -55.26 4.65
CA THR A 326 -13.51 -53.82 4.77
C THR A 326 -12.42 -53.45 3.78
N ILE A 327 -12.70 -52.49 2.90
CA ILE A 327 -11.75 -51.91 1.95
C ILE A 327 -11.30 -50.57 2.52
N ALA A 328 -10.00 -50.37 2.72
CA ALA A 328 -9.43 -49.12 3.20
C ALA A 328 -8.63 -48.43 2.08
N ALA A 329 -9.02 -47.20 1.77
CA ALA A 329 -8.34 -46.29 0.86
C ALA A 329 -7.50 -45.28 1.68
N PRO A 330 -6.20 -45.13 1.40
CA PRO A 330 -5.40 -44.04 1.97
C PRO A 330 -5.79 -42.70 1.36
N GLU A 331 -5.27 -41.60 1.89
CA GLU A 331 -5.38 -40.27 1.29
C GLU A 331 -4.93 -40.27 -0.19
N ASN A 332 -5.71 -39.62 -1.04
CA ASN A 332 -5.39 -39.37 -2.44
C ASN A 332 -4.55 -38.08 -2.55
N PRO A 333 -3.25 -38.15 -2.85
CA PRO A 333 -2.40 -36.95 -2.91
C PRO A 333 -2.60 -36.11 -4.19
N ALA A 334 -3.46 -36.55 -5.10
CA ALA A 334 -3.67 -35.88 -6.38
C ALA A 334 -4.90 -34.95 -6.34
N PRO A 335 -4.85 -33.81 -7.05
CA PRO A 335 -5.99 -32.89 -7.18
C PRO A 335 -7.11 -33.43 -8.09
N ALA A 336 -7.00 -34.69 -8.55
CA ALA A 336 -7.96 -35.34 -9.42
C ALA A 336 -8.51 -36.62 -8.77
N SER A 337 -9.81 -36.86 -8.95
CA SER A 337 -10.48 -38.09 -8.51
C SER A 337 -9.93 -39.32 -9.24
N VAL A 338 -9.81 -40.46 -8.54
CA VAL A 338 -9.36 -41.74 -9.09
C VAL A 338 -10.52 -42.73 -9.16
N ARG A 339 -10.60 -43.50 -10.24
CA ARG A 339 -11.65 -44.52 -10.45
C ARG A 339 -11.07 -45.85 -10.95
N GLY A 340 -11.72 -46.96 -10.59
CA GLY A 340 -11.33 -48.28 -11.06
C GLY A 340 -12.27 -49.39 -10.61
N THR A 341 -11.78 -50.63 -10.62
CA THR A 341 -12.57 -51.83 -10.31
C THR A 341 -11.84 -52.74 -9.31
N ILE A 342 -12.48 -53.02 -8.18
CA ILE A 342 -12.10 -54.07 -7.23
C ILE A 342 -12.70 -55.39 -7.73
N THR A 343 -11.90 -56.45 -7.75
CA THR A 343 -12.32 -57.77 -8.25
C THR A 343 -12.23 -58.83 -7.16
N VAL A 344 -13.33 -59.53 -6.91
CA VAL A 344 -13.37 -60.71 -6.04
C VAL A 344 -13.43 -61.96 -6.91
N SER A 345 -12.49 -62.88 -6.71
CA SER A 345 -12.37 -64.10 -7.51
C SER A 345 -12.53 -65.34 -6.65
N GLY A 346 -13.26 -66.35 -7.13
CA GLY A 346 -13.49 -67.60 -6.40
C GLY A 346 -14.19 -68.67 -7.25
N GLY A 347 -13.70 -69.92 -7.19
CA GLY A 347 -14.26 -71.06 -7.93
C GLY A 347 -14.40 -70.86 -9.45
N GLY A 348 -13.47 -70.11 -10.07
CA GLY A 348 -13.50 -69.78 -11.50
C GLY A 348 -14.43 -68.63 -11.90
N MET A 349 -15.14 -68.03 -10.93
CA MET A 349 -16.00 -66.86 -11.12
C MET A 349 -15.28 -65.58 -10.68
N THR A 350 -15.73 -64.46 -11.22
CA THR A 350 -15.32 -63.12 -10.79
C THR A 350 -16.55 -62.27 -10.52
N ALA A 351 -16.48 -61.45 -9.48
CA ALA A 351 -17.43 -60.39 -9.17
C ALA A 351 -16.68 -59.07 -9.08
N SER A 352 -17.28 -58.00 -9.59
CA SER A 352 -16.63 -56.69 -9.70
C SER A 352 -17.41 -55.64 -8.94
N CYS A 353 -16.69 -54.76 -8.24
CA CYS A 353 -17.20 -53.56 -7.61
C CYS A 353 -16.41 -52.36 -8.14
N SER A 354 -17.10 -51.37 -8.69
CA SER A 354 -16.45 -50.13 -9.11
C SER A 354 -16.11 -49.27 -7.89
N TYR A 355 -15.08 -48.43 -7.98
CA TYR A 355 -14.81 -47.43 -6.94
C TYR A 355 -14.55 -46.05 -7.55
N LEU A 356 -14.90 -45.02 -6.77
CA LEU A 356 -14.53 -43.63 -6.97
C LEU A 356 -13.89 -43.13 -5.67
N GLN A 357 -12.67 -42.62 -5.74
CA GLN A 357 -12.08 -41.82 -4.68
C GLN A 357 -11.99 -40.38 -5.14
N GLU A 358 -12.53 -39.46 -4.34
CA GLU A 358 -12.51 -38.03 -4.66
C GLU A 358 -11.07 -37.48 -4.70
N ALA A 359 -10.90 -36.29 -5.28
CA ALA A 359 -9.62 -35.58 -5.23
C ALA A 359 -9.20 -35.32 -3.78
N GLY A 360 -7.89 -35.39 -3.49
CA GLY A 360 -7.36 -34.93 -2.22
C GLY A 360 -7.53 -33.43 -2.03
N HIS A 361 -7.38 -32.95 -0.79
CA HIS A 361 -7.34 -31.52 -0.51
C HIS A 361 -6.25 -30.82 -1.34
N ASP A 362 -6.67 -29.87 -2.18
CA ASP A 362 -5.78 -28.95 -2.88
C ASP A 362 -5.21 -27.95 -1.86
N PRO A 363 -3.88 -27.93 -1.59
CA PRO A 363 -3.30 -26.96 -0.67
C PRO A 363 -3.40 -25.50 -1.16
N GLY A 364 -3.97 -25.26 -2.35
CA GLY A 364 -4.18 -23.93 -2.91
C GLY A 364 -2.90 -23.31 -3.47
N PRO A 365 -3.00 -22.20 -4.22
CA PRO A 365 -1.83 -21.50 -4.74
C PRO A 365 -1.07 -20.77 -3.62
N ASP A 366 0.25 -20.89 -3.64
CA ASP A 366 1.21 -20.22 -2.75
C ASP A 366 0.96 -18.70 -2.72
N PRO A 367 0.90 -18.03 -1.56
CA PRO A 367 0.67 -16.58 -1.48
C PRO A 367 1.74 -15.80 -2.24
N GLU A 368 1.30 -14.72 -2.90
CA GLU A 368 2.12 -13.84 -3.72
C GLU A 368 3.30 -13.29 -2.90
N LYS A 369 4.50 -13.61 -3.39
CA LYS A 369 5.80 -13.26 -2.84
C LYS A 369 6.00 -11.74 -2.81
N PRO A 370 6.01 -11.07 -1.65
CA PRO A 370 6.19 -9.63 -1.57
C PRO A 370 7.57 -9.18 -2.08
N THR A 371 7.62 -7.98 -2.68
CA THR A 371 8.86 -7.35 -3.18
C THR A 371 9.27 -6.20 -2.27
N ILE A 372 10.55 -6.12 -1.89
CA ILE A 372 11.16 -5.00 -1.18
C ILE A 372 12.29 -4.37 -2.00
N THR A 373 12.46 -3.06 -1.85
CA THR A 373 13.63 -2.34 -2.36
C THR A 373 14.65 -2.21 -1.24
N LEU A 374 15.89 -2.62 -1.50
CA LEU A 374 17.06 -2.44 -0.65
C LEU A 374 17.90 -1.28 -1.20
N SER A 375 18.35 -0.39 -0.34
CA SER A 375 19.29 0.69 -0.67
C SER A 375 20.59 0.52 0.12
N ALA A 376 21.74 0.65 -0.54
CA ALA A 376 23.05 0.66 0.10
C ALA A 376 23.56 2.10 0.28
N SER A 377 24.26 2.33 1.39
CA SER A 377 24.88 3.62 1.73
C SER A 377 26.14 3.38 2.56
N MET A 378 27.01 4.39 2.68
CA MET A 378 28.15 4.37 3.60
C MET A 378 27.90 5.33 4.77
N ASP A 379 28.26 4.90 5.98
CA ASP A 379 28.35 5.76 7.16
C ASP A 379 29.82 5.95 7.58
N PHE A 380 30.14 7.10 8.19
CA PHE A 380 31.51 7.57 8.37
C PHE A 380 31.86 8.01 9.81
N PRO A 381 32.00 7.08 10.78
CA PRO A 381 32.47 7.46 12.11
C PRO A 381 34.00 7.42 12.31
N ALA A 382 34.76 6.67 11.49
CA ALA A 382 36.25 6.62 11.46
C ALA A 382 36.79 5.52 10.51
N LEU A 383 35.97 4.51 10.24
CA LEU A 383 36.15 3.44 9.26
C LEU A 383 34.97 3.50 8.29
N GLY A 384 35.13 3.06 7.04
CA GLY A 384 34.01 3.01 6.10
C GLY A 384 33.08 1.85 6.45
N THR A 385 31.84 2.14 6.83
CA THR A 385 30.84 1.12 7.19
C THR A 385 29.75 1.10 6.13
N PRO A 386 29.72 0.12 5.21
CA PRO A 386 28.57 -0.12 4.36
C PRO A 386 27.34 -0.51 5.17
N ILE A 387 26.21 0.11 4.83
CA ILE A 387 24.89 -0.11 5.42
C ILE A 387 23.92 -0.43 4.29
N VAL A 388 23.13 -1.49 4.45
CA VAL A 388 22.00 -1.80 3.59
C VAL A 388 20.71 -1.64 4.38
N LYS A 389 19.77 -0.87 3.84
CA LYS A 389 18.45 -0.61 4.43
C LYS A 389 17.36 -0.99 3.46
N ALA A 390 16.27 -1.54 3.98
CA ALA A 390 15.06 -1.72 3.21
C ALA A 390 14.25 -0.40 3.17
N GLU A 391 13.62 -0.08 2.04
CA GLU A 391 12.80 1.13 1.91
C GLU A 391 11.60 1.10 2.89
N ALA A 392 11.19 2.30 3.32
CA ALA A 392 9.96 2.56 4.07
C ALA A 392 9.75 1.74 5.37
N SER A 393 10.79 1.55 6.19
CA SER A 393 10.68 0.91 7.52
C SER A 393 10.06 -0.50 7.49
N GLN A 394 10.03 -1.15 6.33
CA GLN A 394 9.53 -2.53 6.21
C GLN A 394 10.59 -3.49 6.77
N ALA A 395 10.18 -4.31 7.72
CA ALA A 395 10.98 -5.43 8.18
C ALA A 395 11.07 -6.49 7.06
N CYS A 396 12.25 -7.03 6.82
CA CYS A 396 12.44 -8.18 5.96
C CYS A 396 11.69 -9.37 6.57
N LEU A 397 10.91 -10.11 5.77
CA LEU A 397 10.16 -11.26 6.27
C LEU A 397 11.02 -12.53 6.37
N ASP A 398 12.11 -12.60 5.59
CA ASP A 398 13.11 -13.67 5.62
C ASP A 398 14.50 -13.13 5.97
N ASP A 399 15.41 -14.06 6.29
CA ASP A 399 16.83 -13.75 6.41
C ASP A 399 17.40 -13.42 5.02
N ILE A 400 17.93 -12.21 4.87
CA ILE A 400 18.51 -11.72 3.62
C ILE A 400 20.03 -11.60 3.80
N THR A 401 20.78 -12.23 2.90
CA THR A 401 22.22 -12.04 2.74
C THR A 401 22.48 -11.17 1.52
N VAL A 402 23.06 -9.99 1.74
CA VAL A 402 23.36 -9.02 0.68
C VAL A 402 24.87 -8.98 0.44
N GLU A 403 25.30 -9.29 -0.78
CA GLU A 403 26.68 -9.11 -1.23
C GLU A 403 26.86 -7.69 -1.72
N VAL A 404 27.74 -6.93 -1.06
CA VAL A 404 28.07 -5.54 -1.42
C VAL A 404 29.53 -5.39 -1.80
N ARG A 405 29.80 -4.44 -2.69
CA ARG A 405 31.16 -3.97 -3.02
C ARG A 405 31.19 -2.46 -2.95
N GLY A 406 32.37 -1.89 -2.77
CA GLY A 406 32.52 -0.45 -2.94
C GLY A 406 33.74 -0.05 -3.75
N TYR A 407 33.72 1.21 -4.14
CA TYR A 407 34.69 1.81 -5.05
C TYR A 407 35.29 3.03 -4.35
N LEU A 408 36.61 3.03 -4.19
CA LEU A 408 37.36 4.21 -3.73
C LEU A 408 37.62 5.17 -4.91
N ASP A 409 37.83 4.59 -6.10
CA ASP A 409 37.92 5.27 -7.40
C ASP A 409 37.54 4.29 -8.54
N SER A 410 37.63 4.72 -9.80
CA SER A 410 37.29 3.89 -10.98
C SER A 410 38.16 2.63 -11.17
N THR A 411 39.22 2.48 -10.39
CA THR A 411 40.23 1.43 -10.51
C THR A 411 40.47 0.67 -9.20
N ASN A 412 40.01 1.19 -8.07
CA ASN A 412 40.26 0.63 -6.75
C ASN A 412 38.95 0.22 -6.08
N MET A 413 38.70 -1.09 -6.10
CA MET A 413 37.52 -1.73 -5.53
C MET A 413 37.85 -2.44 -4.24
N TRP A 414 36.92 -2.42 -3.29
CA TRP A 414 36.94 -3.24 -2.10
C TRP A 414 35.69 -4.14 -2.05
N GLY A 415 35.83 -5.31 -1.43
CA GLY A 415 34.78 -6.34 -1.35
C GLY A 415 35.16 -7.66 -2.03
N PRO A 416 34.27 -8.67 -2.02
CA PRO A 416 32.89 -8.61 -1.53
C PRO A 416 32.80 -8.62 0.00
N GLN A 417 31.78 -7.94 0.53
CA GLN A 417 31.37 -8.04 1.92
C GLN A 417 29.92 -8.53 1.98
N TYR A 418 29.59 -9.25 3.05
CA TYR A 418 28.26 -9.83 3.22
C TYR A 418 27.55 -9.18 4.40
N ILE A 419 26.38 -8.61 4.14
CA ILE A 419 25.51 -8.01 5.15
C ILE A 419 24.31 -8.92 5.34
N ASN A 420 24.12 -9.39 6.57
CA ASN A 420 22.98 -10.20 6.94
C ASN A 420 21.91 -9.31 7.57
N ILE A 421 20.71 -9.33 7.00
CA ILE A 421 19.51 -8.71 7.56
C ILE A 421 18.63 -9.86 8.05
N GLN A 422 18.50 -10.00 9.37
CA GLN A 422 17.66 -11.06 9.93
C GLN A 422 16.18 -10.73 9.73
N SER A 423 15.35 -11.76 9.61
CA SER A 423 13.88 -11.61 9.60
C SER A 423 13.41 -10.74 10.77
N GLY A 424 12.49 -9.82 10.48
CA GLY A 424 12.00 -8.82 11.43
C GLY A 424 12.79 -7.50 11.46
N ASN A 425 13.96 -7.43 10.82
CA ASN A 425 14.77 -6.20 10.76
C ASN A 425 14.65 -5.48 9.41
N SER A 426 14.77 -4.16 9.41
CA SER A 426 14.69 -3.31 8.22
C SER A 426 16.05 -2.89 7.66
N GLY A 427 17.15 -3.50 8.12
CA GLY A 427 18.51 -3.20 7.65
C GLY A 427 19.63 -3.92 8.40
N GLY A 428 20.84 -3.82 7.85
CA GLY A 428 22.06 -4.41 8.40
C GLY A 428 23.31 -3.61 8.01
N GLN A 429 24.42 -3.84 8.70
CA GLN A 429 25.70 -3.13 8.47
C GLN A 429 26.91 -4.04 8.75
N VAL A 430 28.06 -3.69 8.17
CA VAL A 430 29.35 -4.35 8.44
C VAL A 430 30.48 -3.32 8.43
N GLU A 431 31.36 -3.33 9.44
CA GLU A 431 32.51 -2.41 9.49
C GLU A 431 33.65 -2.91 8.60
N VAL A 432 34.24 -2.02 7.78
CA VAL A 432 35.36 -2.35 6.90
C VAL A 432 36.56 -1.46 7.21
N SER A 433 37.63 -2.08 7.71
CA SER A 433 38.88 -1.40 8.05
C SER A 433 39.68 -0.97 6.83
N GLY A 434 40.21 0.27 6.84
CA GLY A 434 41.14 0.76 5.81
C GLY A 434 40.51 1.53 4.64
N LEU A 435 39.22 1.85 4.71
CA LEU A 435 38.54 2.69 3.71
C LEU A 435 38.78 4.19 3.97
N THR A 436 38.99 4.97 2.91
CA THR A 436 39.09 6.43 3.01
C THR A 436 37.69 7.07 3.06
N PRO A 437 37.55 8.33 3.52
CA PRO A 437 36.26 9.04 3.63
C PRO A 437 35.56 9.37 2.29
N SER A 438 35.95 8.71 1.19
CA SER A 438 35.46 8.95 -0.16
C SER A 438 35.26 7.60 -0.87
N GLY A 439 34.03 7.31 -1.28
CA GLY A 439 33.72 6.12 -2.07
C GLY A 439 32.21 5.90 -2.26
N SER A 440 31.84 4.98 -3.14
CA SER A 440 30.46 4.49 -3.34
C SER A 440 30.34 3.02 -2.95
N VAL A 441 29.11 2.55 -2.69
CA VAL A 441 28.78 1.14 -2.40
C VAL A 441 27.66 0.68 -3.31
N THR A 442 27.81 -0.51 -3.91
CA THR A 442 26.80 -1.13 -4.77
C THR A 442 26.40 -2.49 -4.22
N ILE A 443 25.15 -2.87 -4.45
CA ILE A 443 24.66 -4.22 -4.19
C ILE A 443 24.96 -5.06 -5.44
N GLU A 444 25.53 -6.26 -5.28
CA GLU A 444 25.78 -7.16 -6.41
C GLU A 444 24.86 -8.38 -6.38
N LYS A 445 24.59 -8.90 -5.18
CA LYS A 445 23.69 -10.04 -5.00
C LYS A 445 22.81 -9.89 -3.78
N VAL A 446 21.62 -10.47 -3.88
CA VAL A 446 20.71 -10.70 -2.75
C VAL A 446 20.38 -12.19 -2.71
N ASN A 447 20.64 -12.87 -1.60
CA ASN A 447 20.45 -14.31 -1.43
C ASN A 447 21.03 -15.14 -2.60
N ASN A 448 22.27 -14.82 -2.97
CA ASN A 448 23.04 -15.46 -4.04
C ASN A 448 22.46 -15.25 -5.47
N THR A 449 21.48 -14.35 -5.64
CA THR A 449 20.93 -13.96 -6.93
C THR A 449 21.57 -12.65 -7.39
N GLU A 450 22.13 -12.62 -8.60
CA GLU A 450 22.71 -11.41 -9.19
C GLU A 450 21.64 -10.35 -9.49
N ILE A 451 21.94 -9.09 -9.14
CA ILE A 451 21.09 -7.97 -9.52
C ILE A 451 21.65 -7.28 -10.77
N GLN A 452 20.77 -6.89 -11.69
CA GLN A 452 21.15 -6.22 -12.93
C GLN A 452 20.33 -4.93 -13.08
N PRO A 453 20.97 -3.76 -13.33
CA PRO A 453 22.42 -3.54 -13.48
C PRO A 453 23.15 -3.34 -12.14
N VAL A 454 24.37 -3.91 -12.03
CA VAL A 454 25.27 -3.89 -10.85
C VAL A 454 25.70 -2.48 -10.39
N ASN A 455 25.33 -1.44 -11.14
CA ASN A 455 25.77 -0.05 -10.93
C ASN A 455 24.70 0.82 -10.23
N THR A 456 23.88 0.19 -9.38
CA THR A 456 22.77 0.86 -8.69
C THR A 456 22.95 0.76 -7.18
N ASP A 457 22.75 1.87 -6.49
CA ASP A 457 22.72 1.92 -5.02
C ASP A 457 21.43 1.27 -4.46
N ASN A 458 20.51 0.84 -5.34
CA ASN A 458 19.21 0.27 -5.02
C ASN A 458 19.01 -1.10 -5.71
N ALA A 459 18.46 -2.08 -5.01
CA ALA A 459 18.18 -3.44 -5.48
C ALA A 459 16.76 -3.86 -5.11
N THR A 460 15.99 -4.44 -6.04
CA THR A 460 14.68 -5.04 -5.73
C THR A 460 14.82 -6.53 -5.44
N TYR A 461 14.25 -7.00 -4.33
CA TYR A 461 14.21 -8.40 -3.95
C TYR A 461 12.77 -8.87 -3.72
N THR A 462 12.37 -9.94 -4.40
CA THR A 462 11.08 -10.60 -4.25
C THR A 462 11.32 -11.98 -3.64
N TRP A 463 10.76 -12.26 -2.46
CA TRP A 463 11.04 -13.50 -1.71
C TRP A 463 10.09 -14.62 -2.02
#